data_AF-J1K177-F1
#
_entry.id   AF-J1K177-F1
#
_cell.length_a   1.000
_cell.length_b   1.000
_cell.length_c   1.000
_cell.angle_alpha   90.00
_cell.angle_beta   90.00
_cell.angle_gamma   90.00
#
_symmetry.space_group_name_H-M   'P 1'
#
loop_
_entity.id
_entity.type
_entity.pdbx_description
1 polymer ?
#
loop_
_entity_poly.entity_id
_entity_poly.type
_entity_poly.pdbx_seq_one_letter_code
_entity_poly.pdbx_strand_id
1 'polypeptide(L)' 'MTIHYIETSARMSEAVIFDDIFLSGQVEGPGKSTKEQTVEALAEIDRLLQEAGTDKSRLLSVTIWLADMVDFNVMNIV' A
#
# COMPACT_ATOMS: atom_id res chain seq x y z
N MET A 1 -3.42 17.43 18.82
CA MET A 1 -3.17 16.61 17.61
C MET A 1 -4.49 16.03 17.17
N THR A 2 -4.83 16.18 15.89
CA THR A 2 -6.09 15.73 15.29
C THR A 2 -5.77 14.57 14.35
N ILE A 3 -6.56 13.51 14.40
CA ILE A 3 -6.43 12.39 13.47
C ILE A 3 -7.13 12.77 12.16
N HIS A 4 -6.45 12.56 11.03
CA HIS A 4 -7.03 12.73 9.71
C HIS A 4 -7.17 11.37 9.03
N TYR A 5 -8.26 11.19 8.28
CA TYR A 5 -8.59 9.94 7.60
C TYR A 5 -8.76 10.22 6.11
N ILE A 6 -8.21 9.34 5.28
CA ILE A 6 -8.34 9.36 3.82
C ILE A 6 -9.20 8.16 3.41
N GLU A 7 -10.11 8.39 2.46
CA GLU A 7 -10.96 7.36 1.83
C GLU A 7 -11.57 6.36 2.82
N THR A 8 -12.45 6.87 3.67
CA THR A 8 -13.06 6.05 4.72
C THR A 8 -14.29 5.31 4.23
N SER A 9 -14.28 4.00 4.39
CA SER A 9 -15.44 3.11 4.25
C SER A 9 -15.99 2.69 5.61
N ALA A 10 -17.08 1.93 5.62
CA ALA A 10 -17.62 1.34 6.86
C ALA A 10 -16.67 0.32 7.52
N ARG A 11 -15.68 -0.20 6.78
CA ARG A 11 -14.74 -1.22 7.27
C ARG A 11 -13.41 -0.62 7.73
N MET A 12 -12.86 0.32 6.96
CA MET A 12 -11.54 0.91 7.18
C MET A 12 -11.36 2.21 6.41
N SER A 13 -10.33 2.97 6.77
CA SER A 13 -9.77 4.07 5.97
C SER A 13 -8.54 3.57 5.23
N GLU A 14 -8.33 4.03 4.00
CA GLU A 14 -7.16 3.64 3.21
C GLU A 14 -5.87 4.27 3.74
N ALA A 15 -5.96 5.46 4.36
CA ALA A 15 -4.88 6.00 5.18
C ALA A 15 -5.38 6.71 6.45
N VAL A 16 -4.57 6.64 7.51
CA VAL A 16 -4.77 7.35 8.77
C VAL A 16 -3.50 8.15 9.07
N ILE A 17 -3.68 9.44 9.39
CA ILE A 17 -2.58 10.37 9.66
C ILE A 17 -2.65 10.80 11.12
N PHE A 18 -1.60 10.45 11.88
CA PHE A 18 -1.39 10.88 13.25
C PHE A 18 0.11 10.82 13.56
N ASP A 19 0.78 11.98 13.50
CA ASP A 19 2.24 12.16 13.46
C ASP A 19 2.91 11.51 12.23
N ASP A 20 2.66 10.22 12.01
CA ASP A 20 3.03 9.46 10.82
C ASP A 20 1.80 9.08 9.98
N ILE A 21 2.05 8.51 8.80
CA ILE A 21 1.02 8.02 7.87
C ILE A 21 1.00 6.50 7.92
N PHE A 22 -0.19 5.95 8.18
CA PHE A 22 -0.45 4.52 8.19
C PHE A 22 -1.38 4.17 7.05
N LEU A 23 -0.92 3.36 6.11
CA LEU A 23 -1.75 2.86 5.01
C LEU A 23 -2.42 1.54 5.40
N SER A 24 -3.61 1.30 4.86
CA SER A 24 -4.23 -0.02 4.86
C SER A 24 -3.42 -1.01 3.99
N GLY A 25 -3.80 -2.29 4.02
CA GLY A 25 -3.18 -3.28 3.14
C GLY A 25 -3.57 -3.05 1.67
N GLN A 26 -2.59 -2.75 0.82
CA GLN A 26 -2.81 -2.53 -0.61
C GLN A 26 -2.80 -3.87 -1.34
N VAL A 27 -3.97 -4.23 -1.88
CA VAL A 27 -4.20 -5.49 -2.59
C VAL A 27 -5.13 -5.22 -3.76
N GLU A 28 -4.91 -5.95 -4.84
CA GLU A 28 -5.79 -5.92 -6.01
C GLU A 28 -6.59 -7.21 -6.15
N GLY A 29 -7.61 -7.16 -6.99
CA GLY A 29 -8.49 -8.29 -7.26
C GLY A 29 -7.73 -9.54 -7.73
N PRO A 30 -8.28 -10.75 -7.47
CA PRO A 30 -7.63 -12.00 -7.85
C PRO A 30 -7.55 -12.18 -9.37
N GLY A 31 -6.66 -13.07 -9.81
CA GLY A 31 -6.59 -13.53 -11.21
C GLY A 31 -5.49 -12.90 -12.06
N LYS A 32 -4.73 -11.94 -11.51
CA LYS A 32 -3.53 -11.38 -12.14
C LYS A 32 -2.27 -12.11 -11.69
N SER A 33 -1.18 -12.00 -12.45
CA SER A 33 0.13 -12.52 -12.02
C SER A 33 0.68 -11.74 -10.84
N THR A 34 1.59 -12.33 -10.06
CA THR A 34 2.22 -11.67 -8.91
C THR A 34 2.96 -10.39 -9.31
N LYS A 35 3.55 -10.35 -10.52
CA LYS A 35 4.17 -9.13 -11.05
C LYS A 35 3.14 -8.02 -11.24
N GLU A 36 2.01 -8.31 -11.89
CA GLU A 36 0.94 -7.33 -12.12
C GLU A 36 0.34 -6.85 -10.81
N GLN A 37 0.05 -7.76 -9.88
CA GLN A 37 -0.46 -7.40 -8.55
C GLN A 37 0.53 -6.52 -7.78
N THR A 38 1.84 -6.80 -7.86
CA THR A 38 2.87 -5.98 -7.20
C THR A 38 2.92 -4.57 -7.79
N VAL A 39 2.90 -4.44 -9.12
CA VAL A 39 2.89 -3.14 -9.80
C VAL A 39 1.69 -2.30 -9.37
N GLU A 40 0.51 -2.91 -9.31
CA GLU A 40 -0.72 -2.20 -8.99
C GLU A 40 -0.78 -1.83 -7.51
N ALA A 41 -0.39 -2.73 -6.60
CA ALA A 41 -0.30 -2.43 -5.17
C ALA A 41 0.68 -1.26 -4.91
N LEU A 42 1.83 -1.23 -5.58
CA LEU A 42 2.78 -0.12 -5.48
C LEU A 42 2.23 1.19 -6.07
N ALA A 43 1.46 1.12 -7.16
CA ALA A 43 0.81 2.30 -7.73
C ALA A 43 -0.23 2.90 -6.78
N GLU A 44 -0.98 2.04 -6.08
CA GLU A 44 -1.97 2.49 -5.10
C GLU A 44 -1.31 3.09 -3.85
N ILE A 45 -0.18 2.51 -3.39
CA ILE A 45 0.66 3.13 -2.36
C ILE A 45 1.10 4.54 -2.82
N ASP A 46 1.64 4.67 -4.04
CA ASP A 46 2.10 5.96 -4.56
C ASP A 46 0.94 6.99 -4.64
N ARG A 47 -0.29 6.56 -4.96
CA ARG A 47 -1.49 7.42 -4.99
C ARG A 47 -1.89 7.89 -3.59
N LEU A 48 -1.99 6.97 -2.63
CA LEU A 48 -2.39 7.29 -1.25
C LEU A 48 -1.34 8.16 -0.55
N LEU A 49 -0.05 7.92 -0.79
CA LEU A 49 1.01 8.78 -0.27
C LEU A 49 0.91 10.21 -0.82
N GLN A 50 0.62 10.37 -2.11
CA GLN A 50 0.41 11.70 -2.71
C GLN A 50 -0.80 12.40 -2.10
N GLU A 51 -1.90 11.69 -1.88
CA GLU A 51 -3.09 12.25 -1.22
C GLU A 51 -2.81 12.66 0.24
N ALA A 52 -1.94 11.92 0.93
CA ALA A 52 -1.43 12.27 2.25
C ALA A 52 -0.34 13.36 2.24
N GLY A 53 0.05 13.88 1.06
CA GLY A 53 1.04 14.95 0.91
C GLY A 53 2.50 14.52 1.05
N THR A 54 2.81 13.26 0.76
CA THR A 54 4.16 12.69 0.81
C THR A 54 4.44 11.80 -0.41
N ASP A 55 5.59 11.12 -0.43
CA ASP A 55 5.95 10.15 -1.45
C ASP A 55 6.80 9.00 -0.88
N LYS A 56 7.08 8.00 -1.71
CA LYS A 56 7.80 6.77 -1.31
C LYS A 56 9.24 6.97 -0.82
N SER A 57 9.87 8.12 -1.08
CA SER A 57 11.20 8.44 -0.53
C SER A 57 11.19 8.59 0.99
N ARG A 58 9.99 8.71 1.60
CA ARG A 58 9.80 8.90 3.05
C ARG A 58 9.20 7.67 3.75
N LEU A 59 9.22 6.50 3.12
CA LEU A 59 8.75 5.26 3.74
C LEU A 59 9.62 4.90 4.96
N LEU A 60 8.95 4.58 6.08
CA LEU A 60 9.60 4.14 7.31
C LEU A 60 9.72 2.62 7.38
N SER A 61 8.69 1.90 6.93
CA SER A 61 8.60 0.45 6.93
C SER A 61 7.58 -0.02 5.90
N VAL A 62 7.83 -1.19 5.29
CA VAL A 62 6.91 -1.87 4.37
C VAL A 62 6.87 -3.35 4.74
N THR A 63 5.67 -3.88 4.95
CA THR A 63 5.44 -5.32 5.18
C THR A 63 4.78 -5.91 3.95
N ILE A 64 5.45 -6.86 3.30
CA ILE A 64 4.95 -7.52 2.10
C ILE A 64 4.48 -8.93 2.48
N TRP A 65 3.20 -9.21 2.22
CA TRP A 65 2.61 -10.52 2.41
C TRP A 65 2.51 -11.24 1.07
N LEU A 66 3.27 -12.33 0.91
CA LEU A 66 3.20 -13.19 -0.26
C LEU A 66 2.37 -14.43 0.06
N ALA A 67 1.47 -14.80 -0.84
CA ALA A 67 0.66 -16.00 -0.71
C ALA A 67 1.51 -17.27 -0.86
N ASP A 68 2.54 -17.23 -1.70
CA ASP A 68 3.51 -18.31 -1.89
C ASP A 68 4.93 -17.73 -2.03
N MET A 69 5.91 -18.39 -1.41
CA MET A 69 7.32 -17.97 -1.45
C MET A 69 7.96 -18.17 -2.84
N VAL A 70 7.38 -19.01 -3.71
CA VAL A 70 7.86 -19.15 -5.10
C VAL A 70 7.82 -17.82 -5.86
N ASP A 71 6.96 -16.90 -5.45
CA ASP A 71 6.77 -15.59 -6.08
C ASP A 71 7.74 -14.51 -5.56
N PHE A 72 8.56 -14.81 -4.55
CA PHE A 72 9.46 -13.83 -3.92
C PHE A 72 10.35 -13.10 -4.93
N ASN A 73 10.96 -13.85 -5.85
CA ASN A 73 11.81 -13.27 -6.88
C ASN A 73 11.01 -12.45 -7.92
N VAL A 74 9.78 -12.87 -8.23
CA VAL A 74 8.91 -12.16 -9.17
C VAL A 74 8.43 -10.83 -8.59
N MET A 75 8.18 -10.77 -7.28
CA MET A 75 7.84 -9.55 -6.57
C MET A 75 9.04 -8.58 -6.53
N ASN A 76 10.24 -9.06 -6.19
CA ASN A 76 11.42 -8.21 -6.04
C ASN A 76 11.99 -7.59 -7.34
N ILE A 77 11.53 -8.02 -8.51
CA ILE A 77 11.96 -7.44 -9.80
C ILE A 77 11.14 -6.22 -10.22
N VAL A 78 10.08 -5.90 -9.48
CA VAL A 78 9.21 -4.74 -9.71
C VAL A 78 9.79 -3.53 -8.99
#